data_AF-X1PXH0-F1
#
_entry.id   AF-X1PXH0-F1
#
_cell.length_a   1.000
_cell.length_b   1.000
_cell.length_c   1.000
_cell.angle_alpha   90.00
_cell.angle_beta   90.00
_cell.angle_gamma   90.00
#
_symmetry.space_group_name_H-M   'P 1'
#
loop_
_entity.id
_entity.type
_entity.pdbx_description
1 polymer ?
#
loop_
_entity_poly.entity_id
_entity_poly.type
_entity_poly.pdbx_seq_one_letter_code
_entity_poly.pdbx_strand_id
1 'polypeptide(L)'
;DTDLMMLCKKMEEYGIKTVLITDEFAGADGGSQSLADAVPQADAVISVGNANEVITLPPMKHIIGDLQSAEVIAGGFVGCLTAGGGLNVEIQSIMGSTCQLGFSKLTARGY
;
A
#
# COMPACT_ATOMS: atom_id res chain seq x y z
N ASP A 1 -3.19 -6.87 8.35
CA ASP A 1 -2.06 -6.90 9.31
C ASP A 1 -2.26 -7.81 10.51
N THR A 2 -3.48 -7.98 11.03
CA THR A 2 -3.71 -8.97 12.10
C THR A 2 -3.30 -10.38 11.65
N ASP A 3 -3.60 -10.74 10.41
CA ASP A 3 -3.14 -11.97 9.76
C ASP A 3 -1.61 -12.03 9.62
N LEU A 4 -0.96 -10.95 9.18
CA LEU A 4 0.50 -10.83 9.09
C LEU A 4 1.16 -11.15 10.44
N MET A 5 0.68 -10.55 11.52
CA MET A 5 1.22 -10.75 12.88
C MET A 5 0.94 -12.14 13.42
N MET A 6 -0.27 -12.68 13.19
CA MET A 6 -0.60 -14.05 13.57
C MET A 6 0.28 -15.08 12.85
N LEU A 7 0.61 -14.85 11.58
CA LEU A 7 1.51 -15.70 10.80
C LEU A 7 2.94 -15.61 11.31
N CYS A 8 3.46 -14.39 11.53
CA CYS A 8 4.78 -14.17 12.13
C CYS A 8 4.93 -14.93 13.45
N LYS A 9 3.98 -14.71 14.38
CA LYS A 9 3.97 -15.39 15.68
C LYS A 9 4.02 -16.90 15.54
N LYS A 10 3.15 -17.49 14.70
CA LYS A 10 3.12 -18.94 14.50
C LYS A 10 4.45 -19.45 13.93
N MET A 11 5.01 -18.80 12.92
CA MET A 11 6.28 -19.22 12.30
C MET A 11 7.44 -19.19 13.31
N GLU A 12 7.56 -18.12 14.09
CA GLU A 12 8.59 -18.00 15.14
C GLU A 12 8.39 -19.03 16.27
N GLU A 13 7.14 -19.33 16.66
CA GLU A 13 6.83 -20.40 17.62
C GLU A 13 7.24 -21.80 17.11
N TYR A 14 7.25 -22.02 15.79
CA TYR A 14 7.79 -23.23 15.15
C TYR A 14 9.31 -23.19 14.96
N GLY A 15 10.00 -22.15 15.43
CA GLY A 15 11.45 -21.99 15.29
C GLY A 15 11.89 -21.52 13.90
N ILE A 16 10.97 -21.01 13.07
CA ILE A 16 11.27 -20.44 11.75
C ILE A 16 11.46 -18.93 11.91
N LYS A 17 12.65 -18.44 11.56
CA LYS A 17 12.95 -17.00 11.59
C LYS A 17 12.23 -16.24 10.48
N THR A 18 11.65 -15.11 10.87
CA THR A 18 10.84 -14.26 10.01
C THR A 18 11.43 -12.86 9.88
N VAL A 19 11.28 -12.27 8.70
CA VAL A 19 11.48 -10.84 8.45
C VAL A 19 10.23 -10.38 7.72
N LEU A 20 9.54 -9.38 8.24
CA LEU A 20 8.31 -8.87 7.64
C LEU A 20 8.63 -7.73 6.68
N ILE A 21 7.97 -7.73 5.52
CA ILE A 21 7.96 -6.60 4.59
C ILE A 21 6.50 -6.24 4.39
N THR A 22 6.12 -5.01 4.73
CA THR A 22 4.72 -4.58 4.69
C THR A 22 4.62 -3.11 4.34
N ASP A 23 3.54 -2.72 3.68
CA ASP A 23 3.07 -1.35 3.68
C ASP A 23 2.29 -1.05 4.97
N GLU A 24 2.10 0.24 5.25
CA GLU A 24 1.46 0.74 6.45
C GLU A 24 0.22 1.56 6.09
N PHE A 25 -0.83 1.49 6.92
CA PHE A 25 -2.05 2.29 6.75
C PHE A 25 -2.18 3.29 7.90
N ALA A 26 -1.25 4.26 7.93
CA ALA A 26 -1.11 5.21 9.03
C ALA A 26 -2.02 6.46 8.87
N GLY A 27 -2.95 6.47 7.91
CA GLY A 27 -3.80 7.61 7.60
C GLY A 27 -3.05 8.72 6.87
N ALA A 28 -3.80 9.68 6.29
CA ALA A 28 -3.24 10.74 5.44
C ALA A 28 -2.23 11.66 6.15
N ASP A 29 -2.37 11.82 7.46
CA ASP A 29 -1.49 12.61 8.33
C ASP A 29 -0.40 11.77 9.02
N GLY A 30 -0.38 10.44 8.78
CA GLY A 30 0.51 9.50 9.45
C GLY A 30 0.23 9.31 10.94
N GLY A 31 -0.88 9.82 11.46
CA GLY A 31 -1.22 9.81 12.88
C GLY A 31 -1.99 8.57 13.34
N SER A 32 -2.48 7.75 12.42
CA SER A 32 -3.24 6.54 12.75
C SER A 32 -2.30 5.41 13.17
N GLN A 33 -2.86 4.44 13.90
CA GLN A 33 -2.15 3.20 14.17
C GLN A 33 -1.88 2.49 12.85
N SER A 34 -0.60 2.48 12.46
CA SER A 34 -0.13 2.00 11.16
C SER A 34 -0.48 0.53 10.86
N LEU A 35 -0.23 -0.36 11.84
CA LEU A 35 -0.52 -1.78 11.74
C LEU A 35 -1.63 -2.14 12.72
N ALA A 36 -2.60 -2.93 12.26
CA ALA A 36 -3.76 -3.31 13.08
C ALA A 36 -3.40 -4.12 14.35
N ASP A 37 -2.26 -4.80 14.36
CA ASP A 37 -1.79 -5.61 15.49
C ASP A 37 -0.25 -5.60 15.55
N ALA A 38 0.32 -5.97 16.70
CA ALA A 38 1.76 -6.15 16.88
C ALA A 38 2.03 -7.27 17.90
N VAL A 39 2.99 -8.13 17.59
CA VAL A 39 3.41 -9.23 18.46
C VAL A 39 4.91 -9.10 18.78
N PRO A 40 5.38 -9.46 19.99
CA PRO A 40 6.80 -9.36 20.35
C PRO A 40 7.74 -10.17 19.44
N GLN A 41 7.22 -11.21 18.77
CA GLN A 41 7.94 -12.04 17.81
C GLN A 41 8.26 -11.30 16.50
N ALA A 42 7.53 -10.23 16.16
CA ALA A 42 7.79 -9.42 14.98
C ALA A 42 8.92 -8.40 15.28
N ASP A 43 10.11 -8.92 15.55
CA ASP A 43 11.30 -8.15 15.94
C ASP A 43 12.12 -7.61 14.74
N ALA A 44 11.75 -7.99 13.52
CA ALA A 44 12.34 -7.53 12.27
C ALA A 44 11.25 -7.17 11.24
N VAL A 45 10.98 -5.87 11.08
CA VAL A 45 9.97 -5.33 10.16
C VAL A 45 10.58 -4.27 9.24
N ILE A 46 10.33 -4.41 7.94
CA ILE A 46 10.69 -3.45 6.90
C ILE A 46 9.39 -2.86 6.37
N SER A 47 9.23 -1.56 6.56
CA SER A 47 8.16 -0.80 5.95
C SER A 47 8.53 -0.38 4.53
N VAL A 48 7.55 -0.42 3.62
CA VAL A 48 7.66 0.17 2.27
C VAL A 48 6.88 1.48 2.14
N GLY A 49 6.38 2.03 3.26
CA GLY A 49 5.75 3.35 3.33
C GLY A 49 4.28 3.33 3.71
N ASN A 50 3.74 4.54 3.94
CA ASN A 50 2.34 4.77 4.27
C ASN A 50 1.47 4.80 3.00
N ALA A 51 0.63 3.80 2.82
CA ALA A 51 -0.30 3.67 1.70
C ALA A 51 -1.36 4.79 1.64
N ASN A 52 -1.60 5.47 2.76
CA ASN A 52 -2.56 6.58 2.85
C ASN A 52 -1.96 7.96 2.58
N GLU A 53 -0.65 8.07 2.32
CA GLU A 53 -0.02 9.37 2.06
C GLU A 53 -0.68 10.05 0.85
N VAL A 54 -1.19 11.28 1.05
CA VAL A 54 -1.87 12.03 -0.01
C VAL A 54 -0.83 12.68 -0.92
N ILE A 55 -0.93 12.38 -2.20
CA ILE A 55 -0.10 12.95 -3.27
C ILE A 55 -0.95 13.78 -4.24
N THR A 56 -0.32 14.80 -4.83
CA THR A 56 -0.91 15.58 -5.92
C THR A 56 -0.30 15.18 -7.25
N LEU A 57 -1.10 14.60 -8.13
CA LEU A 57 -0.74 14.35 -9.52
C LEU A 57 -1.17 15.54 -10.39
N PRO A 58 -0.28 16.07 -11.24
CA PRO A 58 -0.63 17.17 -12.13
C PRO A 58 -1.65 16.71 -13.19
N PRO A 59 -2.28 17.63 -13.93
CA PRO A 59 -3.14 17.28 -15.05
C PRO A 59 -2.41 16.42 -16.08
N MET A 60 -3.02 15.29 -16.45
CA MET A 60 -2.43 14.35 -17.40
C MET A 60 -2.58 14.86 -18.83
N LYS A 61 -1.52 14.76 -19.63
CA LYS A 61 -1.56 15.13 -21.06
C LYS A 61 -2.45 14.20 -21.89
N HIS A 62 -2.56 12.95 -21.46
CA HIS A 62 -3.32 11.90 -22.12
C HIS A 62 -4.03 11.07 -21.06
N ILE A 63 -5.32 10.81 -21.28
CA ILE A 63 -6.18 10.01 -20.40
C ILE A 63 -6.68 8.82 -21.20
N ILE A 64 -6.58 7.63 -20.62
CA ILE A 64 -7.11 6.39 -21.18
C ILE A 64 -8.20 5.90 -20.22
N GLY A 65 -9.43 5.79 -20.71
CA GLY A 65 -10.59 5.41 -19.91
C GLY A 65 -11.32 6.61 -19.30
N ASP A 66 -12.07 6.35 -18.22
CA ASP A 66 -12.89 7.35 -17.52
C ASP A 66 -12.19 7.88 -16.27
N LEU A 67 -11.97 9.20 -16.24
CA LEU A 67 -11.32 9.89 -15.14
C LEU A 67 -12.15 9.88 -13.84
N GLN A 68 -13.47 9.76 -13.93
CA GLN A 68 -14.33 9.69 -12.74
C GLN A 68 -14.06 8.44 -11.89
N SER A 69 -13.48 7.40 -12.49
CA SER A 69 -13.07 6.19 -11.75
C SER A 69 -12.02 6.48 -10.67
N ALA A 70 -11.31 7.61 -10.75
CA ALA A 70 -10.36 8.04 -9.73
C ALA A 70 -11.00 8.37 -8.37
N GLU A 71 -12.31 8.64 -8.32
CA GLU A 71 -13.01 8.91 -7.05
C GLU A 71 -13.43 7.66 -6.28
N VAL A 72 -13.41 6.49 -6.95
CA VAL A 72 -13.92 5.22 -6.39
C VAL A 72 -12.86 4.12 -6.29
N ILE A 73 -11.70 4.30 -6.93
CA ILE A 73 -10.56 3.38 -6.78
C ILE A 73 -10.01 3.42 -5.35
N ALA A 74 -9.35 2.35 -4.92
CA ALA A 74 -8.59 2.35 -3.67
C ALA A 74 -7.58 3.52 -3.65
N GLY A 75 -7.58 4.30 -2.56
CA GLY A 75 -6.84 5.55 -2.42
C GLY A 75 -7.47 6.78 -3.07
N GLY A 76 -8.52 6.59 -3.85
CA GLY A 76 -9.40 7.64 -4.36
C GLY A 76 -10.48 8.02 -3.35
N PHE A 77 -11.03 9.22 -3.51
CA PHE A 77 -12.17 9.69 -2.74
C PHE A 77 -12.95 10.75 -3.54
N VAL A 78 -14.22 10.97 -3.17
CA VAL A 78 -15.07 11.98 -3.81
C VAL A 78 -14.41 13.36 -3.69
N GLY A 79 -14.22 14.05 -4.82
CA GLY A 79 -13.53 15.35 -4.86
C GLY A 79 -12.01 15.26 -4.97
N CYS A 80 -11.43 14.08 -5.18
CA CYS A 80 -10.00 13.94 -5.50
C CYS A 80 -9.63 14.60 -6.83
N LEU A 81 -10.59 14.73 -7.77
CA LEU A 81 -10.40 15.40 -9.04
C LEU A 81 -10.40 16.93 -8.86
N THR A 82 -9.24 17.54 -9.10
CA THR A 82 -9.09 19.00 -9.01
C THR A 82 -9.75 19.71 -10.19
N ALA A 83 -10.19 20.96 -9.98
CA ALA A 83 -10.78 21.78 -11.05
C ALA A 83 -9.83 22.00 -12.26
N GLY A 84 -8.51 21.88 -12.04
CA GLY A 84 -7.49 21.98 -13.09
C GLY A 84 -7.24 20.67 -13.85
N GLY A 85 -7.92 19.57 -13.52
CA GLY A 85 -7.77 18.26 -14.17
C GLY A 85 -6.64 17.38 -13.61
N GLY A 86 -6.01 17.78 -12.50
CA GLY A 86 -5.10 16.93 -11.71
C GLY A 86 -5.84 16.15 -10.62
N LEU A 87 -5.13 15.33 -9.85
CA LEU A 87 -5.71 14.44 -8.82
C LEU A 87 -5.01 14.65 -7.47
N ASN A 88 -5.79 14.71 -6.39
CA ASN A 88 -5.31 14.60 -5.01
C ASN A 88 -5.77 13.26 -4.45
N VAL A 89 -4.89 12.27 -4.41
CA VAL A 89 -5.25 10.88 -4.07
C VAL A 89 -4.23 10.31 -3.10
N GLU A 90 -4.58 9.26 -2.37
CA GLU A 90 -3.60 8.50 -1.60
C GLU A 90 -2.68 7.72 -2.55
N ILE A 91 -1.42 7.54 -2.15
CA ILE A 91 -0.38 6.93 -2.98
C ILE A 91 -0.72 5.50 -3.43
N GLN A 92 -1.55 4.77 -2.68
CA GLN A 92 -2.05 3.45 -3.06
C GLN A 92 -2.89 3.44 -4.36
N SER A 93 -3.36 4.61 -4.81
CA SER A 93 -4.01 4.77 -6.13
C SER A 93 -3.05 4.50 -7.29
N ILE A 94 -1.73 4.64 -7.04
CA ILE A 94 -0.68 4.21 -7.96
C ILE A 94 -0.40 2.74 -7.67
N MET A 95 -0.88 1.86 -8.56
CA MET A 95 -0.70 0.41 -8.41
C MET A 95 0.78 0.05 -8.22
N GLY A 96 1.09 -0.55 -7.07
CA GLY A 96 2.43 -1.00 -6.71
C GLY A 96 3.35 0.05 -6.08
N SER A 97 2.84 1.24 -5.74
CA SER A 97 3.63 2.29 -5.06
C SER A 97 4.24 1.85 -3.73
N THR A 98 3.54 1.01 -2.98
CA THR A 98 3.98 0.41 -1.71
C THR A 98 4.14 -1.11 -1.83
N CYS A 99 4.62 -1.60 -2.98
CA CYS A 99 4.73 -3.05 -3.22
C CYS A 99 5.83 -3.71 -2.37
N GLN A 100 5.44 -4.65 -1.51
CA GLN A 100 6.29 -5.47 -0.65
C GLN A 100 6.94 -6.67 -1.35
N LEU A 101 6.55 -6.99 -2.59
CA LEU A 101 7.09 -8.13 -3.35
C LEU A 101 8.44 -7.82 -4.04
N GLY A 102 8.79 -6.54 -4.13
CA GLY A 102 9.98 -6.09 -4.86
C GLY A 102 9.92 -6.39 -6.35
N PHE A 103 11.09 -6.36 -7.01
CA PHE A 103 11.23 -6.72 -8.42
C PHE A 103 11.75 -8.16 -8.54
N SER A 104 11.01 -9.03 -9.23
CA SER A 104 11.46 -10.38 -9.55
C SER A 104 11.45 -10.63 -11.06
N LYS A 105 12.33 -11.52 -11.52
CA LYS A 105 12.31 -12.04 -12.90
C LYS A 105 11.41 -13.28 -13.03
N LEU A 106 10.73 -13.67 -11.95
CA LEU A 106 9.83 -14.82 -11.96
C LEU A 106 8.62 -14.46 -12.83
N THR A 107 8.41 -15.20 -13.91
CA THR A 107 7.30 -14.99 -14.83
C THR A 107 6.66 -16.34 -15.14
N ALA A 108 5.33 -16.39 -15.20
CA ALA A 108 4.63 -17.54 -15.73
C ALA A 108 4.84 -17.55 -17.25
N ARG A 109 5.54 -18.56 -17.76
CA ARG A 109 5.53 -18.88 -19.19
C ARG A 109 4.39 -19.86 -19.41
N GLY A 110 3.49 -19.53 -20.34
CA GLY A 110 2.29 -20.33 -20.61
C GLY A 110 2.63 -21.80 -20.88
N TYR A 111 1.66 -22.66 -20.58
CA TYR A 111 1.64 -24.07 -20.95
C TYR A 111 1.27 -24.24 -22.42
#